data_AF-A0A4S2LL63-F1
#
_entry.id   AF-A0A4S2LL63-F1
#
_cell.length_a   1.000
_cell.length_b   1.000
_cell.length_c   1.000
_cell.angle_alpha   90.00
_cell.angle_beta   90.00
_cell.angle_gamma   90.00
#
_symmetry.space_group_name_H-M   'P 1'
#
loop_
_entity.id
_entity.type
_entity.pdbx_description
1 polymer ?
#
loop_
_entity_poly.entity_id
_entity_poly.type
_entity_poly.pdbx_seq_one_letter_code
_entity_poly.pdbx_strand_id
1 'polypeptide(L)'
;MQFQHTALFFALLITTYFGEFAPQQLSLLQRLVIGRCSEWAFAHVQFNIDCQKVWMDFQKIITDSRLEHLCTMDPNMFDQFVSDLFKFEPKMKKPFFWSRSGTLTMAVCRKLGVCDVLEGTLPGFIFNELNWCDKTLTAGTVYQTQCGCSGKAQLVYAFWKSASKLYSQLVEGDVGLLLNGSLVTPYDKNRTFGSSELPNLYYPRVKKLTAYLAYNLEEEDVRPNAGCNSESMLTLKADVLRRNITYVCTEQPAFVFHYLCAANPTNKRCLDKAAARK
;
A
#
# COMPACT_ATOMS: atom_id res chain seq x y z
N MET A 1 3.02 66.60 -67.40
CA MET A 1 4.09 66.19 -66.47
C MET A 1 3.48 66.00 -65.10
N GLN A 2 3.24 64.76 -64.70
CA GLN A 2 3.03 64.41 -63.29
C GLN A 2 3.31 62.92 -63.16
N PHE A 3 4.47 62.62 -62.58
CA PHE A 3 4.85 61.28 -62.16
C PHE A 3 4.09 60.95 -60.88
N GLN A 4 3.45 59.80 -60.82
CA GLN A 4 3.02 59.23 -59.54
C GLN A 4 3.43 57.76 -59.52
N HIS A 5 4.46 57.52 -58.69
CA HIS A 5 5.08 56.24 -58.46
C HIS A 5 4.10 55.28 -57.78
N THR A 6 3.96 54.10 -58.36
CA THR A 6 3.42 52.91 -57.72
C THR A 6 4.40 52.40 -56.66
N ALA A 7 4.10 52.61 -55.39
CA ALA A 7 4.79 51.96 -54.28
C ALA A 7 3.92 50.82 -53.75
N LEU A 8 4.22 49.59 -54.18
CA LEU A 8 3.65 48.36 -53.60
C LEU A 8 4.40 48.06 -52.30
N PHE A 9 3.77 48.37 -51.16
CA PHE A 9 4.22 47.90 -49.86
C PHE A 9 3.75 46.45 -49.66
N PHE A 10 4.66 45.49 -49.82
CA PHE A 10 4.45 44.12 -49.34
C PHE A 10 4.73 44.09 -47.83
N ALA A 11 3.67 44.11 -47.02
CA ALA A 11 3.77 43.78 -45.60
C ALA A 11 3.81 42.25 -45.46
N LEU A 12 4.99 41.69 -45.15
CA LEU A 12 5.13 40.30 -44.73
C LEU A 12 4.57 40.16 -43.30
N LEU A 13 3.36 39.62 -43.18
CA LEU A 13 2.81 39.15 -41.91
C LEU A 13 3.52 37.84 -41.53
N ILE A 14 4.58 37.93 -40.73
CA ILE A 14 5.14 36.76 -40.03
C ILE A 14 4.22 36.47 -38.86
N THR A 15 3.27 35.56 -39.03
CA THR A 15 2.50 34.98 -37.92
C THR A 15 3.41 34.01 -37.17
N THR A 16 4.11 34.50 -36.15
CA THR A 16 4.72 33.62 -35.16
C THR A 16 3.60 32.96 -34.37
N TYR A 17 3.23 31.73 -34.76
CA TYR A 17 2.49 30.83 -33.90
C TYR A 17 3.38 30.48 -32.69
N PHE A 18 3.37 31.35 -31.67
CA PHE A 18 3.62 30.89 -30.32
C PHE A 18 2.40 30.07 -29.92
N GLY A 19 2.41 28.79 -30.29
CA GLY A 19 1.59 27.82 -29.57
C GLY A 19 2.05 27.92 -28.12
N GLU A 20 1.20 28.47 -27.26
CA GLU A 20 1.36 28.33 -25.81
C GLU A 20 1.35 26.82 -25.53
N PHE A 21 2.54 26.23 -25.48
CA PHE A 21 2.76 25.01 -24.72
C PHE A 21 2.59 25.42 -23.25
N ALA A 22 1.35 25.56 -22.81
CA ALA A 22 1.05 25.45 -21.40
C ALA A 22 1.64 24.10 -20.96
N PRO A 23 2.63 24.07 -20.04
CA PRO A 23 3.16 22.82 -19.56
C PRO A 23 1.99 22.01 -19.04
N GLN A 24 1.74 20.84 -19.62
CA GLN A 24 0.63 20.00 -19.20
C GLN A 24 0.84 19.71 -17.72
N GLN A 25 0.03 20.33 -16.88
CA GLN A 25 0.26 20.36 -15.44
C GLN A 25 0.16 18.93 -14.91
N LEU A 26 1.30 18.36 -14.49
CA LEU A 26 1.36 17.01 -13.95
C LEU A 26 0.34 16.86 -12.82
N SER A 27 -0.48 15.81 -12.87
CA SER A 27 -1.39 15.50 -11.77
C SER A 27 -0.61 15.31 -10.48
N LEU A 28 -1.25 15.54 -9.33
CA LEU A 28 -0.59 15.27 -8.04
C LEU A 28 -0.24 13.77 -7.93
N LEU A 29 -1.08 12.89 -8.49
CA LEU A 29 -0.81 11.46 -8.58
C LEU A 29 0.52 11.17 -9.29
N GLN A 30 0.72 11.74 -10.48
CA GLN A 30 1.94 11.55 -11.26
C GLN A 30 3.17 12.02 -10.50
N ARG A 31 3.09 13.21 -9.89
CA ARG A 31 4.19 13.77 -9.08
C ARG A 31 4.53 12.89 -7.89
N LEU A 32 3.53 12.37 -7.18
CA LEU A 32 3.74 11.48 -6.03
C LEU A 32 4.32 10.13 -6.44
N VAL A 33 3.82 9.53 -7.53
CA VAL A 33 4.33 8.24 -8.01
C VAL A 33 5.80 8.35 -8.40
N ILE A 34 6.16 9.34 -9.22
CA ILE A 34 7.55 9.56 -9.67
C ILE A 34 8.44 9.93 -8.48
N GLY A 35 7.97 10.83 -7.61
CA GLY A 35 8.72 11.30 -6.44
C GLY A 35 9.02 10.17 -5.45
N ARG A 36 8.01 9.38 -5.09
CA ARG A 36 8.17 8.25 -4.16
C ARG A 36 9.00 7.11 -4.76
N CYS A 37 8.86 6.85 -6.06
CA CYS A 37 9.74 5.91 -6.76
C CYS A 37 11.21 6.36 -6.63
N SER A 38 11.48 7.64 -6.88
CA SER A 38 12.84 8.20 -6.82
C SER A 38 13.40 8.17 -5.40
N GLU A 39 12.58 8.50 -4.40
CA GLU A 39 12.94 8.42 -2.98
C GLU A 39 13.31 6.99 -2.57
N TRP A 40 12.47 6.01 -2.92
CA TRP A 40 12.72 4.61 -2.61
C TRP A 40 13.98 4.09 -3.30
N ALA A 41 14.15 4.40 -4.59
CA ALA A 41 15.32 4.02 -5.38
C ALA A 41 16.62 4.56 -4.77
N PHE A 42 16.62 5.82 -4.33
CA PHE A 42 17.76 6.43 -3.65
C PHE A 42 18.05 5.73 -2.31
N ALA A 43 17.03 5.49 -1.48
CA ALA A 43 17.19 4.87 -0.17
C ALA A 43 17.70 3.41 -0.24
N HIS A 44 17.44 2.71 -1.35
CA HIS A 44 17.84 1.30 -1.56
C HIS A 44 18.98 1.12 -2.56
N VAL A 45 19.58 2.22 -3.04
CA VAL A 45 20.70 2.20 -4.00
C VAL A 45 20.33 1.49 -5.33
N GLN A 46 19.09 1.68 -5.79
CA GLN A 46 18.53 1.09 -7.02
C GLN A 46 18.41 2.13 -8.14
N PHE A 47 19.54 2.68 -8.59
CA PHE A 47 19.57 3.79 -9.56
C PHE A 47 19.19 3.42 -11.00
N ASN A 48 18.97 2.13 -11.28
CA ASN A 48 18.54 1.63 -12.59
C ASN A 48 17.01 1.66 -12.78
N ILE A 49 16.25 2.05 -11.76
CA ILE A 49 14.80 2.18 -11.86
C ILE A 49 14.46 3.46 -12.63
N ASP A 50 13.83 3.32 -13.80
CA ASP A 50 13.26 4.44 -14.54
C ASP A 50 11.89 4.80 -13.98
N CYS A 51 11.85 5.77 -13.06
CA CYS A 51 10.62 6.22 -12.41
C CYS A 51 9.62 6.91 -13.35
N GLN A 52 10.08 7.46 -14.49
CA GLN A 52 9.16 7.96 -15.52
C GLN A 52 8.49 6.79 -16.21
N LYS A 53 9.24 5.73 -16.54
CA LYS A 53 8.68 4.50 -17.09
C LYS A 53 7.71 3.82 -16.14
N VAL A 54 8.02 3.77 -14.83
CA VAL A 54 7.08 3.25 -13.81
C VAL A 54 5.75 4.00 -13.86
N TRP A 55 5.78 5.33 -13.95
CA TRP A 55 4.56 6.11 -14.12
C TRP A 55 3.85 5.81 -15.44
N MET A 56 4.56 5.78 -16.57
CA MET A 56 3.96 5.52 -17.89
C MET A 56 3.28 4.13 -17.95
N ASP A 57 3.94 3.10 -17.40
CA ASP A 57 3.40 1.75 -17.35
C ASP A 57 2.14 1.69 -16.46
N PHE A 58 2.17 2.33 -15.29
CA PHE A 58 1.01 2.44 -14.40
C PHE A 58 -0.14 3.21 -15.07
N GLN A 59 0.16 4.37 -15.66
CA GLN A 59 -0.82 5.21 -16.34
C GLN A 59 -1.53 4.44 -17.44
N LYS A 60 -0.78 3.72 -18.27
CA LYS A 60 -1.31 2.89 -19.35
C LYS A 60 -2.37 1.90 -18.86
N ILE A 61 -2.16 1.28 -17.69
CA ILE A 61 -3.12 0.33 -17.11
C ILE A 61 -4.40 1.06 -16.72
N ILE A 62 -4.29 2.18 -16.01
CA ILE A 62 -5.47 2.88 -15.45
C ILE A 62 -6.23 3.75 -16.48
N THR A 63 -5.65 3.96 -17.67
CA THR A 63 -6.29 4.64 -18.80
C THR A 63 -6.72 3.69 -19.92
N ASP A 64 -6.68 2.37 -19.71
CA ASP A 64 -7.10 1.39 -20.70
C ASP A 64 -8.62 1.50 -20.98
N SER A 65 -8.98 1.67 -22.26
CA SER A 65 -10.37 1.87 -22.69
C SER A 65 -11.31 0.71 -22.38
N ARG A 66 -10.76 -0.49 -22.19
CA ARG A 66 -11.55 -1.68 -21.83
C ARG A 66 -12.12 -1.60 -20.42
N LEU A 67 -11.61 -0.70 -19.58
CA LEU A 67 -12.05 -0.54 -18.20
C LEU A 67 -13.31 0.32 -18.05
N GLU A 68 -13.68 1.09 -19.08
CA GLU A 68 -14.81 2.03 -19.06
C GLU A 68 -16.14 1.38 -18.64
N HIS A 69 -16.30 0.12 -18.99
CA HIS A 69 -17.52 -0.65 -18.80
C HIS A 69 -17.46 -1.63 -17.62
N LEU A 70 -16.35 -1.65 -16.87
CA LEU A 70 -16.16 -2.58 -15.77
C LEU A 70 -16.46 -1.93 -14.42
N CYS A 71 -17.35 -2.55 -13.65
CA CYS A 71 -17.59 -2.19 -12.25
C CYS A 71 -16.72 -3.00 -11.27
N THR A 72 -16.22 -4.16 -11.69
CA THR A 72 -15.31 -5.00 -10.89
C THR A 72 -14.02 -5.17 -11.67
N MET A 73 -12.90 -4.89 -11.02
CA MET A 73 -11.58 -4.95 -11.64
C MET A 73 -10.92 -6.28 -11.34
N ASP A 74 -10.37 -6.94 -12.36
CA ASP A 74 -9.55 -8.14 -12.17
C ASP A 74 -8.17 -7.72 -11.62
N PRO A 75 -7.78 -8.17 -10.41
CA PRO A 75 -6.45 -7.91 -9.87
C PRO A 75 -5.30 -8.26 -10.82
N ASN A 76 -5.46 -9.31 -11.65
CA ASN A 76 -4.39 -9.80 -12.51
C ASN A 76 -3.94 -8.76 -13.55
N MET A 77 -4.73 -7.72 -13.83
CA MET A 77 -4.33 -6.63 -14.72
C MET A 77 -3.07 -5.87 -14.21
N PHE A 78 -2.80 -5.93 -12.92
CA PHE A 78 -1.61 -5.32 -12.30
C PHE A 78 -0.46 -6.32 -12.12
N ASP A 79 -0.66 -7.63 -12.32
CA ASP A 79 0.33 -8.66 -11.95
C ASP A 79 1.70 -8.44 -12.62
N GLN A 80 1.71 -8.11 -13.92
CA GLN A 80 2.97 -7.85 -14.62
C GLN A 80 3.67 -6.59 -14.10
N PHE A 81 2.93 -5.49 -13.95
CA PHE A 81 3.47 -4.22 -13.45
C PHE A 81 4.04 -4.37 -12.04
N VAL A 82 3.27 -5.00 -11.15
CA VAL A 82 3.69 -5.25 -9.77
C VAL A 82 4.87 -6.21 -9.73
N SER A 83 4.88 -7.27 -10.55
CA SER A 83 6.02 -8.18 -10.65
C SER A 83 7.28 -7.48 -11.15
N ASP A 84 7.18 -6.52 -12.07
CA ASP A 84 8.32 -5.76 -12.57
C ASP A 84 8.91 -4.86 -11.49
N LEU A 85 8.08 -4.27 -10.63
CA LEU A 85 8.55 -3.51 -9.46
C LEU A 85 9.21 -4.42 -8.42
N PHE A 86 8.65 -5.61 -8.17
CA PHE A 86 9.22 -6.54 -7.20
C PHE A 86 10.62 -7.07 -7.58
N LYS A 87 11.02 -6.98 -8.85
CA LYS A 87 12.38 -7.39 -9.30
C LYS A 87 13.50 -6.57 -8.66
N PHE A 88 13.20 -5.36 -8.17
CA PHE A 88 14.17 -4.48 -7.51
C PHE A 88 14.23 -4.67 -6.00
N GLU A 89 13.32 -5.47 -5.41
CA GLU A 89 13.29 -5.63 -3.96
C GLU A 89 14.54 -6.31 -3.42
N PRO A 90 15.16 -5.76 -2.37
CA PRO A 90 16.11 -6.52 -1.60
C PRO A 90 15.41 -7.70 -0.91
N LYS A 91 16.21 -8.70 -0.52
CA LYS A 91 15.71 -9.81 0.28
C LYS A 91 15.15 -9.30 1.62
N MET A 92 13.87 -9.60 1.87
CA MET A 92 13.20 -9.30 3.14
C MET A 92 13.85 -10.08 4.29
N LYS A 93 14.01 -9.42 5.44
CA LYS A 93 14.63 -9.99 6.64
C LYS A 93 13.59 -10.45 7.65
N LYS A 94 12.50 -9.67 7.81
CA LYS A 94 11.43 -9.90 8.79
C LYS A 94 10.07 -9.63 8.14
N PRO A 95 9.63 -10.49 7.19
CA PRO A 95 8.38 -10.25 6.49
C PRO A 95 7.19 -10.23 7.45
N PHE A 96 6.29 -9.28 7.21
CA PHE A 96 5.26 -8.94 8.17
C PHE A 96 3.98 -8.52 7.44
N PHE A 97 2.86 -9.01 7.96
CA PHE A 97 1.52 -8.77 7.47
C PHE A 97 0.72 -8.01 8.52
N TRP A 98 -0.41 -7.45 8.10
CA TRP A 98 -1.33 -6.80 9.01
C TRP A 98 -2.77 -6.88 8.51
N SER A 99 -3.73 -6.88 9.44
CA SER A 99 -5.15 -6.78 9.09
C SER A 99 -5.87 -5.87 10.08
N ARG A 100 -6.46 -4.79 9.55
CA ARG A 100 -7.16 -3.74 10.31
C ARG A 100 -6.33 -3.09 11.43
N SER A 101 -5.02 -3.11 11.26
CA SER A 101 -4.00 -2.56 12.18
C SER A 101 -2.95 -1.74 11.42
N GLY A 102 -3.29 -1.26 10.21
CA GLY A 102 -2.35 -0.63 9.27
C GLY A 102 -1.63 0.58 9.84
N THR A 103 -2.34 1.53 10.45
CA THR A 103 -1.73 2.73 11.07
C THR A 103 -0.68 2.37 12.13
N LEU A 104 -1.02 1.42 13.02
CA LEU A 104 -0.09 0.92 14.04
C LEU A 104 1.09 0.18 13.40
N THR A 105 0.81 -0.66 12.41
CA THR A 105 1.84 -1.42 11.69
C THR A 105 2.81 -0.49 10.98
N MET A 106 2.33 0.56 10.31
CA MET A 106 3.19 1.55 9.64
C MET A 106 4.07 2.27 10.65
N ALA A 107 3.51 2.66 11.79
CA ALA A 107 4.29 3.33 12.82
C ALA A 107 5.36 2.41 13.44
N VAL A 108 5.02 1.15 13.69
CA VAL A 108 5.95 0.19 14.30
C VAL A 108 6.97 -0.32 13.27
N CYS A 109 6.54 -0.86 12.15
CA CYS A 109 7.42 -1.46 11.15
C CYS A 109 8.23 -0.41 10.40
N ARG A 110 7.60 0.65 9.86
CA ARG A 110 8.31 1.63 9.02
C ARG A 110 9.05 2.68 9.83
N LYS A 111 8.46 3.26 10.89
CA LYS A 111 9.15 4.31 11.67
C LYS A 111 10.21 3.76 12.62
N LEU A 112 9.99 2.58 13.22
CA LEU A 112 10.97 1.95 14.12
C LEU A 112 11.84 0.89 13.44
N GLY A 113 11.56 0.51 12.19
CA GLY A 113 12.37 -0.45 11.42
C GLY A 113 12.34 -1.88 11.96
N VAL A 114 11.27 -2.28 12.67
CA VAL A 114 11.24 -3.58 13.37
C VAL A 114 10.78 -4.75 12.49
N CYS A 115 10.14 -4.46 11.34
CA CYS A 115 9.59 -5.43 10.41
C CYS A 115 9.56 -4.89 8.98
N ASP A 116 9.55 -5.81 8.00
CA ASP A 116 9.38 -5.53 6.58
C ASP A 116 7.92 -5.78 6.20
N VAL A 117 7.24 -4.76 5.72
CA VAL A 117 5.81 -4.79 5.34
C VAL A 117 5.66 -4.48 3.86
N LEU A 118 4.52 -4.84 3.27
CA LEU A 118 4.23 -4.55 1.87
C LEU A 118 4.48 -3.08 1.54
N GLU A 119 4.05 -2.16 2.40
CA GLU A 119 4.20 -0.71 2.23
C GLU A 119 5.65 -0.20 2.32
N GLY A 120 6.61 -1.07 2.70
CA GLY A 120 8.04 -0.79 2.66
C GLY A 120 8.72 -1.22 1.34
N THR A 121 8.07 -2.11 0.57
CA THR A 121 8.53 -2.52 -0.77
C THR A 121 8.31 -1.40 -1.78
N LEU A 122 9.00 -1.38 -2.92
CA LEU A 122 8.81 -0.40 -4.00
C LEU A 122 7.34 -0.22 -4.42
N PRO A 123 6.58 -1.27 -4.80
CA PRO A 123 5.18 -1.09 -5.18
C PRO A 123 4.33 -0.58 -4.00
N GLY A 124 4.56 -1.08 -2.79
CA GLY A 124 3.82 -0.60 -1.63
C GLY A 124 4.16 0.84 -1.28
N PHE A 125 5.44 1.22 -1.29
CA PHE A 125 5.93 2.55 -0.92
C PHE A 125 5.40 3.63 -1.88
N ILE A 126 5.45 3.36 -3.19
CA ILE A 126 4.95 4.27 -4.21
C ILE A 126 3.45 4.54 -3.97
N PHE A 127 2.66 3.48 -3.86
CA PHE A 127 1.20 3.56 -3.90
C PHE A 127 0.52 3.64 -2.53
N ASN A 128 1.27 3.55 -1.41
CA ASN A 128 0.70 3.60 -0.06
C ASN A 128 -0.17 4.86 0.13
N GLU A 129 -1.39 4.69 0.65
CA GLU A 129 -2.36 5.77 0.89
C GLU A 129 -2.77 6.58 -0.36
N LEU A 130 -2.32 6.21 -1.57
CA LEU A 130 -2.80 6.85 -2.79
C LEU A 130 -4.16 6.27 -3.19
N ASN A 131 -5.09 7.16 -3.49
CA ASN A 131 -6.40 6.79 -3.99
C ASN A 131 -6.63 7.51 -5.33
N TRP A 132 -6.32 6.85 -6.44
CA TRP A 132 -6.53 7.42 -7.77
C TRP A 132 -7.99 7.49 -8.21
N CYS A 133 -8.95 7.31 -7.28
CA CYS A 133 -10.33 7.75 -7.45
C CYS A 133 -10.60 9.16 -6.91
N ASP A 134 -9.65 9.77 -6.21
CA ASP A 134 -9.75 11.13 -5.70
C ASP A 134 -9.44 12.15 -6.80
N LYS A 135 -10.45 12.92 -7.22
CA LYS A 135 -10.32 13.94 -8.28
C LYS A 135 -9.29 15.03 -7.94
N THR A 136 -9.03 15.29 -6.66
CA THR A 136 -8.00 16.24 -6.24
C THR A 136 -6.60 15.70 -6.57
N LEU A 137 -6.42 14.39 -6.40
CA LEU A 137 -5.18 13.68 -6.70
C LEU A 137 -4.94 13.58 -8.21
N THR A 138 -6.00 13.33 -8.98
CA THR A 138 -5.91 13.10 -10.44
C THR A 138 -5.97 14.38 -11.29
N ALA A 139 -6.12 15.55 -10.66
CA ALA A 139 -6.34 16.84 -11.34
C ALA A 139 -7.53 16.80 -12.31
N GLY A 140 -8.61 16.10 -11.94
CA GLY A 140 -9.80 15.95 -12.77
C GLY A 140 -9.69 14.91 -13.90
N THR A 141 -8.53 14.25 -14.07
CA THR A 141 -8.41 13.10 -14.98
C THR A 141 -9.34 11.99 -14.50
N VAL A 142 -10.28 11.59 -15.35
CA VAL A 142 -11.12 10.42 -15.09
C VAL A 142 -10.35 9.20 -15.60
N TYR A 143 -9.80 8.41 -14.68
CA TYR A 143 -9.31 7.08 -15.02
C TYR A 143 -10.51 6.21 -15.40
N GLN A 144 -10.32 5.37 -16.40
CA GLN A 144 -11.40 4.68 -17.13
C GLN A 144 -12.26 3.78 -16.22
N THR A 145 -11.78 3.46 -15.02
CA THR A 145 -12.57 2.80 -14.01
C THR A 145 -13.59 3.75 -13.39
N GLN A 146 -14.86 3.39 -13.42
CA GLN A 146 -15.87 4.10 -12.65
C GLN A 146 -15.60 3.97 -11.15
N CYS A 147 -14.87 4.95 -10.62
CA CYS A 147 -14.69 5.18 -9.20
C CYS A 147 -16.05 5.46 -8.55
N GLY A 148 -16.76 4.41 -8.16
CA GLY A 148 -18.13 4.53 -7.65
C GLY A 148 -19.12 3.48 -8.15
N CYS A 149 -18.77 2.69 -9.17
CA CYS A 149 -19.63 1.62 -9.73
C CYS A 149 -20.27 0.71 -8.67
N SER A 150 -19.54 0.43 -7.57
CA SER A 150 -20.02 -0.32 -6.41
C SER A 150 -19.88 0.44 -5.08
N GLY A 151 -19.71 1.77 -5.13
CA GLY A 151 -19.31 2.59 -3.98
C GLY A 151 -17.91 2.29 -3.42
N LYS A 152 -17.07 1.54 -4.15
CA LYS A 152 -15.69 1.17 -3.75
C LYS A 152 -14.68 1.57 -4.82
N ALA A 153 -13.46 1.89 -4.40
CA ALA A 153 -12.32 2.13 -5.29
C ALA A 153 -11.76 0.80 -5.84
N GLN A 154 -12.52 0.15 -6.74
CA GLN A 154 -12.23 -1.21 -7.22
C GLN A 154 -10.88 -1.34 -7.92
N LEU A 155 -10.41 -0.31 -8.61
CA LEU A 155 -9.08 -0.32 -9.23
C LEU A 155 -7.95 -0.25 -8.21
N VAL A 156 -8.11 0.60 -7.18
CA VAL A 156 -7.21 0.65 -6.02
C VAL A 156 -7.17 -0.71 -5.34
N TYR A 157 -8.32 -1.33 -5.15
CA TYR A 157 -8.41 -2.66 -4.56
C TYR A 157 -7.77 -3.75 -5.43
N ALA A 158 -7.93 -3.70 -6.75
CA ALA A 158 -7.29 -4.64 -7.68
C ALA A 158 -5.76 -4.55 -7.63
N PHE A 159 -5.21 -3.33 -7.61
CA PHE A 159 -3.77 -3.13 -7.38
C PHE A 159 -3.31 -3.77 -6.08
N TRP A 160 -3.98 -3.44 -4.96
CA TRP A 160 -3.58 -3.98 -3.65
C TRP A 160 -3.72 -5.50 -3.57
N LYS A 161 -4.72 -6.10 -4.22
CA LYS A 161 -4.82 -7.56 -4.31
C LYS A 161 -3.65 -8.18 -5.06
N SER A 162 -3.25 -7.61 -6.19
CA SER A 162 -2.08 -8.07 -6.95
C SER A 162 -0.79 -7.92 -6.13
N ALA A 163 -0.57 -6.75 -5.52
CA ALA A 163 0.57 -6.49 -4.64
C ALA A 163 0.63 -7.43 -3.43
N SER A 164 -0.50 -7.66 -2.75
CA SER A 164 -0.60 -8.55 -1.59
C SER A 164 -0.33 -10.01 -1.95
N LYS A 165 -0.86 -10.47 -3.10
CA LYS A 165 -0.63 -11.81 -3.67
C LYS A 165 0.87 -12.01 -3.95
N LEU A 166 1.49 -11.10 -4.71
CA LEU A 166 2.91 -11.23 -5.07
C LEU A 166 3.83 -11.10 -3.86
N TYR A 167 3.55 -10.17 -2.95
CA TYR A 167 4.28 -10.06 -1.68
C TYR A 167 4.27 -11.40 -0.92
N SER A 168 3.09 -12.01 -0.78
CA SER A 168 2.93 -13.29 -0.08
C SER A 168 3.62 -14.47 -0.77
N GLN A 169 3.81 -14.39 -2.10
CA GLN A 169 4.57 -15.39 -2.83
C GLN A 169 6.09 -15.24 -2.61
N LEU A 170 6.56 -14.03 -2.31
CA LEU A 170 7.98 -13.71 -2.16
C LEU A 170 8.49 -13.82 -0.71
N VAL A 171 7.61 -13.77 0.30
CA VAL A 171 8.04 -13.92 1.69
C VAL A 171 8.59 -15.33 1.98
N GLU A 172 9.58 -15.39 2.85
CA GLU A 172 10.20 -16.65 3.28
C GLU A 172 10.58 -16.62 4.77
N GLY A 173 10.80 -17.81 5.34
CA GLY A 173 11.21 -17.98 6.73
C GLY A 173 10.07 -17.79 7.71
N ASP A 174 10.33 -17.02 8.76
CA ASP A 174 9.36 -16.71 9.82
C ASP A 174 8.65 -15.39 9.48
N VAL A 175 7.33 -15.41 9.48
CA VAL A 175 6.51 -14.23 9.17
C VAL A 175 5.70 -13.79 10.39
N GLY A 176 5.50 -12.48 10.52
CA GLY A 176 4.62 -11.90 11.53
C GLY A 176 3.28 -11.45 10.94
N LEU A 177 2.24 -11.43 11.75
CA LEU A 177 0.92 -10.88 11.40
C LEU A 177 0.41 -10.04 12.56
N LEU A 178 0.26 -8.72 12.37
CA LEU A 178 -0.35 -7.86 13.38
C LEU A 178 -1.85 -7.71 13.16
N LEU A 179 -2.63 -8.07 14.16
CA LEU A 179 -4.09 -7.97 14.16
C LEU A 179 -4.54 -7.00 15.24
N ASN A 180 -5.68 -6.35 14.98
CA ASN A 180 -6.34 -5.54 15.99
C ASN A 180 -7.15 -6.44 16.93
N GLY A 181 -6.61 -6.68 18.14
CA GLY A 181 -7.20 -7.51 19.18
C GLY A 181 -8.37 -6.85 19.91
N SER A 182 -8.55 -5.54 19.78
CA SER A 182 -9.72 -4.81 20.28
C SER A 182 -10.99 -5.08 19.45
N LEU A 183 -10.87 -5.78 18.31
CA LEU A 183 -12.01 -6.24 17.54
C LEU A 183 -12.53 -7.58 18.08
N VAL A 184 -13.85 -7.79 18.00
CA VAL A 184 -14.50 -9.09 18.30
C VAL A 184 -13.96 -10.20 17.37
N THR A 185 -13.59 -9.83 16.14
CA THR A 185 -13.09 -10.74 15.11
C THR A 185 -11.81 -10.16 14.51
N PRO A 186 -10.64 -10.35 15.15
CA PRO A 186 -9.36 -9.85 14.63
C PRO A 186 -8.98 -10.47 13.29
N TYR A 187 -9.28 -11.76 13.10
CA TYR A 187 -9.08 -12.48 11.84
C TYR A 187 -10.40 -12.70 11.11
N ASP A 188 -10.45 -12.31 9.83
CA ASP A 188 -11.58 -12.51 8.93
C ASP A 188 -11.06 -13.06 7.59
N LYS A 189 -11.55 -14.24 7.20
CA LYS A 189 -11.14 -14.93 5.97
C LYS A 189 -11.40 -14.11 4.72
N ASN A 190 -12.38 -13.20 4.75
CA ASN A 190 -12.78 -12.39 3.61
C ASN A 190 -11.93 -11.12 3.44
N ARG A 191 -11.07 -10.80 4.42
CA ARG A 191 -10.13 -9.66 4.30
C ARG A 191 -8.93 -10.03 3.44
N THR A 192 -8.15 -9.05 3.01
CA THR A 192 -6.99 -9.24 2.13
C THR A 192 -6.05 -10.31 2.64
N PHE A 193 -5.71 -10.28 3.94
CA PHE A 193 -4.86 -11.31 4.53
C PHE A 193 -5.43 -12.72 4.38
N GLY A 194 -6.69 -12.94 4.79
CA GLY A 194 -7.31 -14.25 4.69
C GLY A 194 -7.58 -14.74 3.27
N SER A 195 -7.96 -13.83 2.37
CA SER A 195 -8.45 -14.16 1.03
C SER A 195 -7.40 -14.11 -0.08
N SER A 196 -6.32 -13.36 0.11
CA SER A 196 -5.32 -13.08 -0.94
C SER A 196 -3.89 -13.36 -0.49
N GLU A 197 -3.55 -13.16 0.79
CA GLU A 197 -2.17 -13.33 1.28
C GLU A 197 -1.92 -14.74 1.82
N LEU A 198 -2.64 -15.13 2.88
CA LEU A 198 -2.55 -16.45 3.50
C LEU A 198 -2.64 -17.60 2.47
N PRO A 199 -3.49 -17.53 1.42
CA PRO A 199 -3.51 -18.50 0.34
C PRO A 199 -2.19 -18.81 -0.35
N ASN A 200 -1.27 -17.85 -0.36
CA ASN A 200 0.01 -17.94 -1.02
C ASN A 200 1.17 -18.31 -0.07
N LEU A 201 0.89 -18.51 1.23
CA LEU A 201 1.87 -18.96 2.22
C LEU A 201 1.87 -20.48 2.32
N TYR A 202 3.04 -21.11 2.20
CA TYR A 202 3.20 -22.57 2.34
C TYR A 202 4.61 -22.97 2.77
N TYR A 203 4.70 -24.10 3.49
CA TYR A 203 5.96 -24.79 3.78
C TYR A 203 6.55 -25.41 2.50
N PRO A 204 7.89 -25.46 2.31
CA PRO A 204 8.96 -25.08 3.24
C PRO A 204 9.39 -23.62 3.18
N ARG A 205 8.83 -22.82 2.25
CA ARG A 205 9.23 -21.42 2.07
C ARG A 205 8.93 -20.61 3.34
N VAL A 206 7.70 -20.73 3.84
CA VAL A 206 7.28 -20.13 5.11
C VAL A 206 7.26 -21.22 6.19
N LYS A 207 8.00 -21.01 7.28
CA LYS A 207 8.19 -22.01 8.34
C LYS A 207 7.27 -21.78 9.52
N LYS A 208 7.09 -20.52 9.90
CA LYS A 208 6.31 -20.10 11.06
C LYS A 208 5.56 -18.81 10.78
N LEU A 209 4.33 -18.73 11.24
CA LEU A 209 3.55 -17.52 11.34
C LEU A 209 3.31 -17.19 12.82
N THR A 210 3.75 -16.01 13.25
CA THR A 210 3.44 -15.47 14.58
C THR A 210 2.35 -14.40 14.45
N ALA A 211 1.16 -14.67 14.97
CA ALA A 211 0.08 -13.71 15.09
C ALA A 211 0.25 -12.86 16.36
N TYR A 212 0.26 -11.55 16.20
CA TYR A 212 0.36 -10.57 17.25
C TYR A 212 -0.98 -9.86 17.40
N LEU A 213 -1.59 -9.92 18.58
CA LEU A 213 -2.80 -9.16 18.90
C LEU A 213 -2.41 -7.86 19.59
N ALA A 214 -2.73 -6.73 18.96
CA ALA A 214 -2.57 -5.41 19.54
C ALA A 214 -3.90 -4.92 20.12
N TYR A 215 -3.89 -4.54 21.39
CA TYR A 215 -5.04 -3.94 22.07
C TYR A 215 -4.82 -2.45 22.25
N ASN A 216 -5.90 -1.69 22.06
CA ASN A 216 -5.91 -0.27 22.38
C ASN A 216 -5.68 -0.06 23.89
N LEU A 217 -4.92 0.97 24.25
CA LEU A 217 -4.69 1.33 25.65
C LEU A 217 -5.85 2.14 26.26
N GLU A 218 -6.74 2.69 25.44
CA GLU A 218 -7.86 3.56 25.86
C GLU A 218 -9.18 2.82 26.02
N GLU A 219 -9.29 1.60 25.50
CA GLU A 219 -10.48 0.77 25.64
C GLU A 219 -10.45 0.04 26.99
N GLU A 220 -10.90 0.73 28.03
CA GLU A 220 -11.29 0.10 29.31
C GLU A 220 -12.53 -0.77 29.05
N ASP A 221 -12.40 -2.09 29.21
CA ASP A 221 -13.41 -3.06 29.69
C ASP A 221 -14.82 -3.13 29.07
N VAL A 222 -15.16 -2.39 28.01
CA VAL A 222 -16.53 -2.36 27.45
C VAL A 222 -16.77 -3.45 26.38
N ARG A 223 -15.73 -4.01 25.77
CA ARG A 223 -15.84 -5.11 24.79
C ARG A 223 -14.88 -6.24 25.11
N PRO A 224 -15.25 -7.52 24.90
CA PRO A 224 -14.29 -8.60 25.05
C PRO A 224 -13.22 -8.43 23.97
N ASN A 225 -12.02 -8.05 24.41
CA ASN A 225 -10.80 -8.15 23.62
C ASN A 225 -10.65 -9.61 23.17
N ALA A 226 -10.54 -9.84 21.86
CA ALA A 226 -10.40 -11.18 21.34
C ALA A 226 -8.98 -11.67 21.61
N GLY A 227 -8.82 -12.60 22.55
CA GLY A 227 -7.55 -13.26 22.87
C GLY A 227 -7.16 -14.32 21.84
N CYS A 228 -5.99 -14.92 22.06
CA CYS A 228 -5.44 -15.97 21.19
C CYS A 228 -6.31 -17.23 21.08
N ASN A 229 -7.20 -17.46 22.06
CA ASN A 229 -8.14 -18.59 22.09
C ASN A 229 -9.54 -18.23 21.57
N SER A 230 -9.75 -17.01 21.06
CA SER A 230 -11.03 -16.63 20.43
C SER A 230 -11.30 -17.43 19.16
N GLU A 231 -12.57 -17.58 18.80
CA GLU A 231 -13.01 -18.38 17.64
C GLU A 231 -12.29 -17.98 16.34
N SER A 232 -12.19 -16.69 16.07
CA SER A 232 -11.50 -16.20 14.87
C SER A 232 -10.00 -16.51 14.86
N MET A 233 -9.35 -16.52 16.02
CA MET A 233 -7.92 -16.85 16.14
C MET A 233 -7.67 -18.36 16.07
N LEU A 234 -8.60 -19.18 16.58
CA LEU A 234 -8.59 -20.63 16.36
C LEU A 234 -8.82 -20.98 14.89
N THR A 235 -9.66 -20.21 14.21
CA THR A 235 -9.88 -20.32 12.77
C THR A 235 -8.60 -20.00 12.00
N LEU A 236 -7.91 -18.90 12.34
CA LEU A 236 -6.61 -18.56 11.76
C LEU A 236 -5.59 -19.69 12.00
N LYS A 237 -5.49 -20.19 13.24
CA LYS A 237 -4.61 -21.32 13.58
C LYS A 237 -4.88 -22.52 12.67
N ALA A 238 -6.14 -22.89 12.49
CA ALA A 238 -6.51 -24.00 11.61
C ALA A 238 -6.17 -23.74 10.13
N ASP A 239 -6.37 -22.52 9.63
CA ASP A 239 -6.03 -22.14 8.26
C ASP A 239 -4.51 -22.15 8.01
N VAL A 240 -3.70 -21.77 9.01
CA VAL A 240 -2.23 -21.79 8.96
C VAL A 240 -1.69 -23.22 9.05
N LEU A 241 -2.20 -24.03 9.98
CA LEU A 241 -1.76 -25.42 10.14
C LEU A 241 -2.07 -26.28 8.91
N ARG A 242 -3.19 -26.02 8.21
CA ARG A 242 -3.50 -26.67 6.91
C ARG A 242 -2.46 -26.43 5.82
N ARG A 243 -1.57 -25.45 6.01
CA ARG A 243 -0.48 -25.10 5.09
C ARG A 243 0.87 -25.65 5.53
N ASN A 244 0.86 -26.50 6.56
CA ASN A 244 2.06 -27.06 7.20
C ASN A 244 2.99 -25.99 7.79
N ILE A 245 2.44 -24.83 8.15
CA ILE A 245 3.19 -23.72 8.76
C ILE A 245 3.00 -23.78 10.28
N THR A 246 4.07 -23.58 11.04
CA THR A 246 4.00 -23.48 12.50
C THR A 246 3.23 -22.23 12.90
N TYR A 247 2.28 -22.35 13.83
CA TYR A 247 1.48 -21.21 14.29
C TYR A 247 1.82 -20.84 15.74
N VAL A 248 2.08 -19.56 15.98
CA VAL A 248 2.25 -18.97 17.31
C VAL A 248 1.32 -17.77 17.44
N CYS A 249 0.76 -17.54 18.62
CA CYS A 249 -0.03 -16.34 18.92
C CYS A 249 0.53 -15.65 20.16
N THR A 250 0.60 -14.32 20.12
CA THR A 250 1.11 -13.50 21.22
C THR A 250 0.21 -12.30 21.43
N GLU A 251 -0.29 -12.15 22.64
CA GLU A 251 -1.12 -11.05 23.08
C GLU A 251 -0.26 -9.87 23.55
N GLN A 252 -0.57 -8.67 23.09
CA GLN A 252 0.08 -7.41 23.45
C GLN A 252 1.63 -7.51 23.49
N PRO A 253 2.29 -7.80 22.36
CA PRO A 253 3.73 -7.97 22.35
C PRO A 253 4.45 -6.67 22.78
N ALA A 254 5.62 -6.82 23.40
CA ALA A 254 6.35 -5.71 24.00
C ALA A 254 6.64 -4.55 23.02
N PHE A 255 6.99 -4.85 21.76
CA PHE A 255 7.28 -3.82 20.77
C PHE A 255 6.05 -2.95 20.44
N VAL A 256 4.84 -3.54 20.41
CA VAL A 256 3.59 -2.80 20.26
C VAL A 256 3.29 -2.00 21.52
N PHE A 257 3.37 -2.65 22.67
CA PHE A 257 3.07 -2.01 23.96
C PHE A 257 3.95 -0.78 24.19
N HIS A 258 5.26 -0.90 23.97
CA HIS A 258 6.19 0.22 24.12
C HIS A 258 5.89 1.35 23.14
N TYR A 259 5.55 1.06 21.88
CA TYR A 259 5.14 2.09 20.94
C TYR A 259 3.87 2.82 21.40
N LEU A 260 2.85 2.08 21.84
CA LEU A 260 1.60 2.68 22.33
C LEU A 260 1.84 3.56 23.57
N CYS A 261 2.71 3.13 24.47
CA CYS A 261 3.12 3.94 25.62
C CYS A 261 3.97 5.15 25.25
N ALA A 262 4.83 5.06 24.23
CA ALA A 262 5.54 6.23 23.73
C ALA A 262 4.59 7.27 23.11
N ALA A 263 3.51 6.81 22.47
CA ALA A 263 2.49 7.67 21.89
C ALA A 263 1.56 8.30 22.95
N ASN A 264 1.28 7.59 24.05
CA ASN A 264 0.47 8.09 25.16
C ASN A 264 1.13 7.73 26.52
N PRO A 265 2.17 8.48 26.93
CA PRO A 265 3.01 8.12 28.09
C PRO A 265 2.30 8.23 29.44
N THR A 266 1.22 9.01 29.52
CA THR A 266 0.44 9.20 30.75
C THR A 266 -0.69 8.19 30.90
N ASN A 267 -0.89 7.28 29.94
CA ASN A 267 -1.89 6.22 30.04
C ASN A 267 -1.59 5.32 31.25
N LYS A 268 -2.61 5.05 32.09
CA LYS A 268 -2.47 4.26 33.33
C LYS A 268 -1.79 2.92 33.10
N ARG A 269 -2.14 2.20 32.02
CA ARG A 269 -1.58 0.87 31.70
C ARG A 269 -0.08 0.90 31.46
N CYS A 270 0.47 2.03 31.02
CA CYS A 270 1.90 2.25 30.84
C CYS A 270 2.62 2.50 32.18
N LEU A 271 1.96 3.21 33.09
CA LEU A 271 2.48 3.51 34.42
C LEU A 271 2.45 2.27 35.33
N ASP A 272 1.38 1.48 35.28
CA ASP A 272 1.18 0.30 36.13
C ASP A 272 2.25 -0.77 35.88
N LYS A 273 2.63 -1.01 34.61
CA LYS A 273 3.72 -1.93 34.27
C LYS A 273 5.11 -1.40 34.64
N ALA A 274 5.30 -0.10 34.73
CA ALA A 274 6.54 0.49 35.21
C ALA A 274 6.66 0.34 36.75
N ALA A 275 5.54 0.43 37.48
CA ALA A 275 5.49 0.22 38.92
C ALA A 275 5.70 -1.25 39.31
N ALA A 276 5.17 -2.21 38.55
CA ALA A 276 5.33 -3.66 38.81
C ALA A 276 6.76 -4.21 38.58
N ARG A 277 7.70 -3.37 38.11
CA ARG A 277 9.11 -3.72 37.92
C ARG A 277 10.05 -3.12 38.98
N LYS A 278 9.51 -2.37 39.95
CA LYS A 278 10.20 -1.95 41.17
C LYS A 278 9.92 -2.94 42.29
#